data_AF-A2ZLL4-F1
#
_entry.id   AF-A2ZLL4-F1
#
_cell.length_a   1.000
_cell.length_b   1.000
_cell.length_c   1.000
_cell.angle_alpha   90.00
_cell.angle_beta   90.00
_cell.angle_gamma   90.00
#
_symmetry.space_group_name_H-M   'P 1'
#
loop_
_entity.id
_entity.type
_entity.pdbx_description
1 polymer ?
#
loop_
_entity_poly.entity_id
_entity_poly.type
_entity_poly.pdbx_seq_one_letter_code
_entity_poly.pdbx_strand_id
1 'polypeptide(L)'
;MEINAQARGMLINANGIIESAFAPGKLCMELSSAVYDKFWRFDMEALPADLIRRGMAIECEDGKLELTIEDYPYANDGLLIWDSIKEWVSDYVNHYYQLASDIHMDKELQGWWNEVRTKGHPDKEEGWPELNCHGSLVEVLTTSSGSRRGTMRR
;
A
#
# COMPACT_ATOMS: atom_id res chain seq x y z
N MET A 1 10.51 -6.62 10.56
CA MET A 1 11.78 -6.45 9.81
C MET A 1 12.68 -7.67 9.82
N GLU A 2 12.68 -8.49 10.88
CA GLU A 2 13.52 -9.70 10.98
C GLU A 2 13.35 -10.65 9.78
N ILE A 3 12.10 -10.94 9.39
CA ILE A 3 11.82 -11.80 8.24
C ILE A 3 12.43 -11.26 6.93
N ASN A 4 12.44 -9.94 6.72
CA ASN A 4 13.06 -9.33 5.54
C ASN A 4 14.59 -9.42 5.59
N ALA A 5 15.19 -9.33 6.78
CA ALA A 5 16.63 -9.50 6.95
C ALA A 5 17.06 -10.95 6.68
N GLN A 6 16.31 -11.91 7.22
CA GLN A 6 16.50 -13.34 6.95
C GLN A 6 16.28 -13.68 5.47
N ALA A 7 15.26 -13.09 4.83
CA ALA A 7 15.01 -13.26 3.41
C ALA A 7 16.21 -12.78 2.57
N ARG A 8 16.81 -11.62 2.90
CA ARG A 8 18.03 -11.15 2.22
C ARG A 8 19.25 -12.04 2.47
N GLY A 9 19.28 -12.80 3.56
CA GLY A 9 20.38 -13.71 3.88
C GLY A 9 20.27 -15.09 3.25
N MET A 10 19.05 -15.59 3.02
CA MET A 10 18.81 -17.00 2.64
C MET A 10 17.82 -17.22 1.49
N LEU A 11 16.90 -16.29 1.26
CA LEU A 11 15.78 -16.47 0.33
C LEU A 11 16.07 -15.83 -1.04
N ILE A 12 16.36 -14.53 -1.04
CA ILE A 12 16.50 -13.69 -2.25
C ILE A 12 17.95 -13.29 -2.55
N ASN A 13 18.93 -13.85 -1.84
CA ASN A 13 20.35 -13.70 -2.15
C ASN A 13 20.74 -14.52 -3.38
N ALA A 14 21.92 -14.19 -3.93
CA ALA A 14 22.53 -14.96 -5.02
C ALA A 14 22.66 -16.44 -4.65
N ASN A 15 22.23 -17.32 -5.55
CA ASN A 15 22.11 -18.77 -5.36
C ASN A 15 21.20 -19.18 -4.17
N GLY A 16 20.35 -18.27 -3.69
CA GLY A 16 19.35 -18.55 -2.65
C GLY A 16 18.19 -19.39 -3.16
N ILE A 17 17.18 -19.57 -2.31
CA ILE A 17 16.02 -20.42 -2.63
C ILE A 17 15.26 -19.89 -3.85
N ILE A 18 15.05 -18.57 -3.97
CA ILE A 18 14.29 -18.00 -5.10
C ILE A 18 15.03 -18.17 -6.43
N GLU A 19 16.34 -17.91 -6.48
CA GLU A 19 17.10 -18.09 -7.73
C GLU A 19 17.26 -19.55 -8.14
N SER A 20 17.22 -20.50 -7.20
CA SER A 20 17.38 -21.93 -7.50
C SER A 20 16.08 -22.63 -7.86
N ALA A 21 14.95 -22.16 -7.33
CA ALA A 21 13.65 -22.82 -7.49
C ALA A 21 12.73 -22.18 -8.56
N PHE A 22 12.99 -20.93 -8.98
CA PHE A 22 12.14 -20.21 -9.92
C PHE A 22 12.81 -20.03 -11.28
N ALA A 23 12.00 -20.10 -12.35
CA ALA A 23 12.47 -20.06 -13.73
C ALA A 23 13.38 -18.87 -14.11
N PRO A 24 13.18 -17.63 -13.61
CA PRO A 24 14.07 -16.51 -13.97
C PRO A 24 15.48 -16.64 -13.38
N GLY A 25 15.69 -17.51 -12.39
CA GLY A 25 16.97 -17.74 -11.76
C GLY A 25 17.60 -16.46 -11.21
N LYS A 26 18.81 -16.14 -11.66
CA LYS A 26 19.55 -14.93 -11.27
C LYS A 26 18.85 -13.61 -11.63
N LEU A 27 17.87 -13.65 -12.53
CA LEU A 27 17.11 -12.48 -12.95
C LEU A 27 15.89 -12.20 -12.05
N CYS A 28 15.60 -13.04 -11.05
CA CYS A 28 14.44 -12.87 -10.18
C CYS A 28 14.40 -11.50 -9.49
N MET A 29 15.53 -11.04 -8.94
CA MET A 29 15.59 -9.74 -8.25
C MET A 29 15.50 -8.57 -9.24
N GLU A 30 16.18 -8.67 -10.39
CA GLU A 30 16.12 -7.65 -11.43
C GLU A 30 14.70 -7.48 -11.98
N LEU A 31 13.97 -8.60 -12.17
CA LEU A 31 12.57 -8.56 -12.59
C LEU A 31 11.70 -7.80 -11.58
N SER A 32 11.86 -8.07 -10.29
CA SER A 32 11.12 -7.34 -9.25
C SER A 32 11.45 -5.85 -9.22
N SER A 33 12.72 -5.49 -9.45
CA SER A 33 13.16 -4.09 -9.57
C SER A 33 12.52 -3.40 -10.78
N ALA A 34 12.51 -4.05 -11.95
CA ALA A 34 11.88 -3.51 -13.15
C ALA A 34 10.35 -3.36 -12.99
N VAL A 35 9.69 -4.27 -12.28
CA VAL A 35 8.26 -4.16 -11.96
C VAL A 35 8.01 -3.01 -10.99
N TYR A 36 8.84 -2.88 -9.95
CA TYR A 36 8.78 -1.76 -9.02
C TYR A 36 8.89 -0.45 -9.78
N ASP A 37 9.95 -0.25 -10.57
CA ASP A 37 10.18 0.96 -11.37
C ASP A 37 8.98 1.32 -12.26
N LYS A 38 8.45 0.36 -13.02
CA LYS A 38 7.44 0.65 -14.05
C LYS A 38 6.01 0.72 -13.56
N PHE A 39 5.63 -0.06 -12.56
CA PHE A 39 4.22 -0.28 -12.24
C PHE A 39 3.83 0.08 -10.81
N TRP A 40 4.78 0.11 -9.87
CA TRP A 40 4.47 0.41 -8.48
C TRP A 40 4.19 1.90 -8.30
N ARG A 41 3.03 2.21 -7.71
CA ARG A 41 2.59 3.54 -7.27
C ARG A 41 1.72 3.40 -6.03
N PHE A 42 1.98 4.20 -5.00
CA PHE A 42 1.32 4.07 -3.71
C PHE A 42 -0.21 4.25 -3.78
N ASP A 43 -0.68 5.23 -4.54
CA ASP A 43 -2.11 5.49 -4.76
C ASP A 43 -2.86 4.34 -5.46
N MET A 44 -2.14 3.44 -6.12
CA MET A 44 -2.71 2.28 -6.81
C MET A 44 -2.67 0.98 -5.99
N GLU A 45 -2.06 1.01 -4.80
CA GLU A 45 -1.97 -0.16 -3.90
C GLU A 45 -3.22 -0.29 -3.01
N ALA A 46 -4.11 0.71 -3.00
CA ALA A 46 -5.41 0.59 -2.37
C ALA A 46 -6.26 -0.44 -3.12
N LEU A 47 -6.90 -1.38 -2.41
CA LEU A 47 -7.63 -2.47 -3.06
C LEU A 47 -8.71 -1.98 -4.06
N PRO A 48 -9.55 -0.98 -3.73
CA PRO A 48 -10.43 -0.32 -4.70
C PRO A 48 -9.72 0.13 -5.98
N ALA A 49 -8.62 0.88 -5.85
CA ALA A 49 -7.88 1.42 -6.97
C ALA A 49 -7.22 0.31 -7.81
N ASP A 50 -6.69 -0.73 -7.17
CA ASP A 50 -6.14 -1.90 -7.87
C ASP A 50 -7.20 -2.63 -8.69
N LEU A 51 -8.39 -2.86 -8.13
CA LEU A 51 -9.50 -3.53 -8.82
C LEU A 51 -9.95 -2.73 -10.04
N ILE A 52 -10.14 -1.41 -9.90
CA ILE A 52 -10.49 -0.53 -11.02
C ILE A 52 -9.39 -0.55 -12.09
N ARG A 53 -8.12 -0.40 -11.69
CA ARG A 53 -6.97 -0.38 -12.60
C ARG A 53 -6.88 -1.66 -13.43
N ARG A 54 -7.19 -2.82 -12.84
CA ARG A 54 -7.18 -4.11 -13.54
C ARG A 54 -8.44 -4.36 -14.37
N GLY A 55 -9.41 -3.45 -14.38
CA GLY A 55 -10.71 -3.63 -15.05
C GLY A 55 -11.60 -4.67 -14.35
N MET A 56 -11.35 -4.93 -13.07
CA MET A 56 -12.09 -5.89 -12.25
C MET A 56 -13.22 -5.25 -11.46
N ALA A 57 -13.28 -3.91 -11.42
CA ALA A 57 -14.37 -3.16 -10.83
C ALA A 57 -14.60 -1.84 -11.57
N ILE A 58 -15.81 -1.32 -11.47
CA ILE A 58 -16.20 0.02 -11.93
C ILE A 58 -16.75 0.77 -10.72
N GLU A 59 -16.38 2.05 -10.61
CA GLU A 59 -16.96 2.94 -9.59
C GLU A 59 -18.29 3.49 -10.11
N CYS A 60 -19.36 3.25 -9.35
CA CYS A 60 -20.71 3.71 -9.64
C CYS A 60 -20.90 5.17 -9.18
N GLU A 61 -21.95 5.83 -9.66
CA GLU A 61 -22.26 7.22 -9.30
C GLU A 61 -22.49 7.43 -7.78
N ASP A 62 -22.86 6.38 -7.06
CA ASP A 62 -23.04 6.38 -5.60
C ASP A 62 -21.74 6.12 -4.82
N GLY A 63 -20.60 5.99 -5.52
CA GLY A 63 -19.29 5.72 -4.93
C GLY A 63 -19.08 4.26 -4.51
N LYS A 64 -20.00 3.36 -4.85
CA LYS A 64 -19.81 1.92 -4.64
C LYS A 64 -19.04 1.30 -5.80
N LEU A 65 -18.35 0.20 -5.52
CA LEU A 65 -17.68 -0.59 -6.53
C LEU A 65 -18.59 -1.72 -6.99
N GLU A 66 -18.79 -1.81 -8.30
CA GLU A 66 -19.40 -2.95 -8.96
C GLU A 66 -18.30 -3.81 -9.58
N LEU A 67 -18.22 -5.08 -9.18
CA LEU A 67 -17.21 -6.00 -9.70
C LEU A 67 -17.59 -6.47 -11.10
N THR A 68 -16.63 -6.49 -12.02
CA THR A 68 -16.79 -7.08 -13.35
C THR A 68 -17.04 -8.59 -13.28
N ILE A 69 -16.53 -9.25 -12.24
CA ILE A 69 -16.80 -10.65 -11.92
C ILE A 69 -17.46 -10.68 -10.54
N GLU A 70 -18.76 -10.96 -10.50
CA GLU A 70 -19.54 -10.96 -9.26
C GLU A 70 -18.98 -11.91 -8.20
N ASP A 71 -18.65 -13.15 -8.59
CA ASP A 71 -18.08 -14.16 -7.70
C ASP A 71 -16.55 -14.18 -7.82
N TYR A 72 -15.91 -13.07 -7.42
CA TYR A 72 -14.46 -12.98 -7.30
C TYR A 72 -14.05 -12.99 -5.82
N PRO A 73 -13.72 -14.17 -5.24
CA PRO A 73 -13.58 -14.31 -3.78
C PRO A 73 -12.55 -13.37 -3.16
N TYR A 74 -11.41 -13.18 -3.82
CA TYR A 74 -10.38 -12.24 -3.35
C TYR A 74 -10.89 -10.79 -3.27
N ALA A 75 -11.64 -10.34 -4.28
CA ALA A 75 -12.16 -8.98 -4.30
C ALA A 75 -13.30 -8.81 -3.30
N ASN A 76 -14.24 -9.76 -3.26
CA ASN A 76 -15.38 -9.73 -2.32
C ASN A 76 -14.90 -9.70 -0.86
N ASP A 77 -14.07 -10.67 -0.46
CA ASP A 77 -13.57 -10.75 0.92
C ASP A 77 -12.61 -9.60 1.23
N GLY A 78 -11.78 -9.23 0.25
CA GLY A 78 -10.83 -8.14 0.38
C GLY A 78 -11.51 -6.80 0.62
N LEU A 79 -12.60 -6.49 -0.09
CA LEU A 79 -13.35 -5.25 0.08
C LEU A 79 -14.01 -5.17 1.44
N LEU A 80 -14.57 -6.27 1.96
CA LEU A 80 -15.13 -6.31 3.33
C LEU A 80 -14.07 -5.98 4.39
N ILE A 81 -12.87 -6.56 4.26
CA ILE A 81 -11.75 -6.28 5.17
C ILE A 81 -11.27 -4.85 5.00
N TRP A 82 -11.12 -4.39 3.76
CA TRP A 82 -10.69 -3.03 3.43
C TRP A 82 -11.63 -1.99 4.05
N ASP A 83 -12.94 -2.14 3.88
CA ASP A 83 -13.94 -1.23 4.40
C ASP A 83 -13.91 -1.22 5.93
N SER A 84 -13.78 -2.38 6.57
CA SER A 84 -13.64 -2.49 8.03
C SER A 84 -12.40 -1.77 8.56
N ILE A 85 -11.26 -1.89 7.86
CA ILE A 85 -10.02 -1.17 8.22
C ILE A 85 -10.21 0.33 8.02
N LYS A 86 -10.80 0.74 6.88
CA LYS A 86 -11.01 2.15 6.54
C LYS A 86 -11.94 2.82 7.55
N GLU A 87 -13.00 2.15 7.97
CA GLU A 87 -13.92 2.63 9.02
C GLU A 87 -13.17 2.84 10.34
N TRP A 88 -12.44 1.82 10.81
CA TRP A 88 -11.67 1.92 12.05
C TRP A 88 -10.60 3.02 12.01
N VAL A 89 -9.86 3.13 10.90
CA VAL A 89 -8.86 4.19 10.69
C VAL A 89 -9.54 5.56 10.66
N SER A 90 -10.71 5.68 10.03
CA SER A 90 -11.48 6.93 9.98
C SER A 90 -11.89 7.38 11.37
N ASP A 91 -12.45 6.48 12.17
CA ASP A 91 -12.84 6.78 13.55
C ASP A 91 -11.64 7.19 14.39
N TYR A 92 -10.52 6.48 14.24
CA TYR A 92 -9.27 6.80 14.94
C TYR A 92 -8.77 8.20 14.54
N VAL A 93 -8.64 8.48 13.24
CA VAL A 93 -8.16 9.78 12.75
C VAL A 93 -9.06 10.92 13.22
N ASN A 94 -10.38 10.76 13.11
CA ASN A 94 -11.36 11.76 13.54
C ASN A 94 -11.36 11.99 15.06
N HIS A 95 -10.94 10.99 15.85
CA HIS A 95 -10.80 11.13 17.30
C HIS A 95 -9.61 12.02 17.68
N TYR A 96 -8.46 11.85 17.02
CA TYR A 96 -7.21 12.55 17.36
C TYR A 96 -7.00 13.87 16.62
N TYR A 97 -7.55 14.01 15.41
CA TYR A 97 -7.48 15.22 14.61
C TYR A 97 -8.90 15.74 14.40
N GLN A 98 -9.24 16.89 14.99
CA GLN A 98 -10.59 17.46 14.85
C GLN A 98 -10.71 18.32 13.60
N LEU A 99 -9.63 18.99 13.23
CA LEU A 99 -9.55 19.87 12.07
C LEU A 99 -8.43 19.43 11.13
N ALA A 100 -8.59 19.70 9.83
CA ALA A 100 -7.54 19.44 8.84
C ALA A 100 -6.24 20.19 9.17
N SER A 101 -6.33 21.34 9.85
CA SER A 101 -5.18 22.08 10.36
C SER A 101 -4.34 21.27 11.34
N ASP A 102 -4.96 20.40 12.14
CA ASP A 102 -4.25 19.59 13.14
C ASP A 102 -3.32 18.58 12.44
N ILE A 103 -3.76 18.04 11.29
CA ILE A 103 -2.96 17.14 10.43
C ILE A 103 -1.83 17.91 9.73
N HIS A 104 -2.15 19.09 9.18
CA HIS A 104 -1.18 19.89 8.46
C HIS A 104 -0.07 20.44 9.39
N MET A 105 -0.41 20.77 10.63
CA MET A 105 0.51 21.35 11.61
C MET A 105 1.30 20.29 12.40
N ASP A 106 0.94 19.02 12.32
CA ASP A 106 1.64 17.92 12.97
C ASP A 106 2.99 17.65 12.27
N LYS A 107 4.06 18.17 12.86
CA LYS A 107 5.41 18.05 12.30
C LYS A 107 5.94 16.62 12.29
N GLU A 108 5.53 15.77 13.25
CA GLU A 108 5.96 14.39 13.29
C GLU A 108 5.30 13.59 12.17
N LEU A 109 4.00 13.79 11.99
CA LEU A 109 3.23 13.16 10.91
C LEU A 109 3.73 13.59 9.52
N GLN A 110 3.90 14.90 9.30
CA GLN A 110 4.44 15.42 8.04
C GLN A 110 5.87 14.96 7.80
N GLY A 111 6.70 14.93 8.84
CA GLY A 111 8.08 14.45 8.79
C GLY A 111 8.17 12.97 8.43
N TRP A 112 7.32 12.14 9.04
CA TRP A 112 7.21 10.71 8.74
C TRP A 112 6.81 10.48 7.29
N TRP A 113 5.76 11.16 6.81
CA TRP A 113 5.28 10.98 5.44
C TRP A 113 6.33 11.42 4.41
N ASN A 114 7.02 12.53 4.69
CA ASN A 114 8.13 12.97 3.86
C ASN A 114 9.30 11.96 3.86
N GLU A 115 9.64 11.35 5.01
CA GLU A 115 10.69 10.32 5.07
C GLU A 115 10.33 9.08 4.25
N VAL A 116 9.09 8.60 4.34
CA VAL A 116 8.61 7.46 3.53
C VAL A 116 8.81 7.72 2.05
N ARG A 117 8.42 8.92 1.58
CA ARG A 117 8.52 9.33 0.18
C ARG A 117 9.96 9.51 -0.28
N THR A 118 10.75 10.28 0.47
CA THR A 118 12.06 10.76 0.01
C THR A 118 13.22 9.83 0.35
N LYS A 119 13.10 9.02 1.42
CA LYS A 119 14.14 8.06 1.83
C LYS A 119 13.70 6.61 1.71
N GLY A 120 12.42 6.33 1.93
CA GLY A 120 11.87 4.98 1.78
C GLY A 120 11.73 4.59 0.30
N HIS A 121 11.27 5.53 -0.53
CA HIS A 121 11.00 5.33 -1.94
C HIS A 121 11.57 6.47 -2.80
N PRO A 122 12.89 6.76 -2.72
CA PRO A 122 13.51 7.89 -3.41
C PRO A 122 13.36 7.84 -4.93
N ASP A 123 13.26 6.63 -5.49
CA ASP A 123 13.14 6.40 -6.93
C ASP A 123 11.71 6.62 -7.46
N LYS A 124 10.80 7.15 -6.63
CA LYS A 124 9.38 7.32 -6.94
C LYS A 124 8.93 8.77 -6.76
N GLU A 125 8.70 9.44 -7.88
CA GLU A 125 8.29 10.85 -7.90
C GLU A 125 6.75 11.02 -7.89
N GLU A 126 6.01 10.11 -8.53
CA GLU A 126 4.56 10.19 -8.71
C GLU A 126 3.76 9.24 -7.79
N GLY A 127 2.46 9.48 -7.67
CA GLY A 127 1.52 8.59 -6.98
C GLY A 127 1.49 8.75 -5.45
N TRP A 128 1.94 9.91 -4.96
CA TRP A 128 1.95 10.24 -3.53
C TRP A 128 0.81 11.22 -3.17
N PRO A 129 -0.16 10.83 -2.34
CA PRO A 129 -1.18 11.76 -1.85
C PRO A 129 -0.58 12.86 -0.95
N GLU A 130 -1.20 14.04 -1.01
CA GLU A 130 -0.91 15.14 -0.08
C GLU A 130 -1.56 14.86 1.28
N LEU A 131 -0.76 14.82 2.35
CA LEU A 131 -1.25 14.50 3.69
C LEU A 131 -1.77 15.75 4.41
N ASN A 132 -2.83 16.36 3.89
CA ASN A 132 -3.31 17.68 4.33
C ASN A 132 -4.72 17.68 4.95
N CYS A 133 -5.43 16.56 4.90
CA CYS A 133 -6.81 16.43 5.39
C CYS A 133 -7.11 15.01 5.89
N HIS A 134 -8.22 14.84 6.60
CA HIS A 134 -8.66 13.55 7.14
C HIS A 134 -8.73 12.47 6.06
N GLY A 135 -9.35 12.77 4.91
CA GLY A 135 -9.49 11.81 3.82
C GLY A 135 -8.13 11.27 3.35
N SER A 136 -7.17 12.17 3.10
CA SER A 136 -5.82 11.78 2.68
C SER A 136 -5.07 10.95 3.73
N LEU A 137 -5.23 11.28 5.02
CA LEU A 137 -4.59 10.55 6.11
C LEU A 137 -5.21 9.17 6.29
N VAL A 138 -6.53 9.09 6.23
CA VAL A 138 -7.27 7.82 6.27
C VAL A 138 -6.84 6.92 5.11
N GLU A 139 -6.75 7.46 3.90
CA GLU A 139 -6.33 6.71 2.73
C GLU A 139 -4.89 6.18 2.88
N VAL A 140 -3.94 7.05 3.24
CA VAL A 140 -2.54 6.64 3.48
C VAL A 140 -2.44 5.55 4.55
N LEU A 141 -3.13 5.72 5.68
CA LEU A 141 -3.08 4.75 6.77
C LEU A 141 -3.77 3.43 6.38
N THR A 142 -4.90 3.48 5.69
CA THR A 142 -5.64 2.29 5.23
C THR A 142 -4.80 1.51 4.21
N THR A 143 -4.27 2.18 3.19
CA THR A 143 -3.37 1.58 2.19
C THR A 143 -2.13 0.99 2.85
N SER A 144 -1.53 1.70 3.81
CA SER A 144 -0.37 1.18 4.55
C SER A 144 -0.73 -0.03 5.42
N SER A 145 -1.93 -0.11 5.98
CA SER A 145 -2.38 -1.21 6.85
C SER A 145 -2.75 -2.46 6.05
N GLY A 146 -3.41 -2.28 4.90
CA GLY A 146 -3.66 -3.36 3.94
C GLY A 146 -2.37 -3.91 3.32
N SER A 147 -1.38 -3.04 3.06
CA SER A 147 -0.07 -3.42 2.53
C SER A 147 0.87 -4.02 3.59
N ARG A 148 0.81 -3.55 4.85
CA ARG A 148 1.70 -3.97 5.94
C ARG A 148 1.11 -5.07 6.82
N ARG A 149 1.08 -6.31 6.32
CA ARG A 149 1.18 -7.49 7.20
C ARG A 149 2.63 -7.84 7.63
N GLY A 150 3.55 -6.86 7.67
CA GLY A 150 5.00 -7.12 7.88
C GLY A 150 5.78 -6.23 8.85
N THR A 151 5.20 -5.16 9.42
CA THR A 151 6.02 -4.19 10.18
C THR A 151 5.29 -3.55 11.37
N MET A 152 5.09 -4.31 12.44
CA MET A 152 4.99 -3.71 13.78
C MET A 152 6.38 -3.75 14.43
N ARG A 153 6.95 -2.57 14.67
CA ARG A 153 8.16 -2.38 15.48
C ARG A 153 7.82 -2.68 16.94
N ARG A 154 8.69 -3.44 17.62
CA ARG A 154 9.05 -3.22 19.01
C ARG A 154 10.49 -2.73 19.01
#